data_AF-A0A0G2FTE1-F1
#
_entry.id   AF-A0A0G2FTE1-F1
#
_cell.length_a   1.000
_cell.length_b   1.000
_cell.length_c   1.000
_cell.angle_alpha   90.00
_cell.angle_beta   90.00
_cell.angle_gamma   90.00
#
_symmetry.space_group_name_H-M   'P 1'
#
loop_
_entity.id
_entity.type
_entity.pdbx_description
1 polymer ?
#
loop_
_entity_poly.entity_id
_entity_poly.type
_entity_poly.pdbx_seq_one_letter_code
_entity_poly.pdbx_strand_id
1 'polypeptide(L)'
;MTRHLTSDQILEVCYKTGVKVVTVFAFAIENFNRPQREVEGLMLLAKTKLSQLMQHGEVLDRYGARIKICGKRELIPKDVLEYVDRAVESTSKNTGAVLNICFPYGSREEMTHAVRTTVQDYLTAPPPKNSTFSQTRISQSIKSKKLARPDTLPSIDETPSRVEQSGHDGDGADDSVSSTASTLHLPDTPSRPSSSHTTRYPDPESITPETLTDHMYTSGDPPLDMFVRTSGVERLSDFMLWQCHQDTQLFFLKCMWPDFDLWHFLPVLIEWQWRQKQKERDENPRRGIKQR
;
A
#
# COMPACT_ATOMS: atom_id res chain seq x y z
N MET A 1 43.29 -15.08 -8.39
CA MET A 1 41.90 -15.25 -8.86
C MET A 1 40.97 -14.97 -7.69
N THR A 2 40.58 -13.71 -7.56
CA THR A 2 39.87 -13.19 -6.38
C THR A 2 38.38 -13.44 -6.57
N ARG A 3 37.79 -14.31 -5.73
CA ARG A 3 36.35 -14.62 -5.68
C ARG A 3 35.57 -13.34 -5.35
N HIS A 4 35.06 -12.62 -6.35
CA HIS A 4 34.49 -11.29 -6.12
C HIS A 4 32.96 -11.15 -6.24
N LEU A 5 32.18 -12.13 -6.71
CA LEU A 5 30.83 -11.84 -7.22
C LEU A 5 29.75 -12.89 -6.92
N THR A 6 29.66 -13.45 -5.70
CA THR A 6 28.59 -14.39 -5.37
C THR A 6 27.19 -13.75 -5.41
N SER A 7 27.03 -12.56 -4.82
CA SER A 7 25.75 -11.83 -4.80
C SER A 7 25.26 -11.43 -6.19
N ASP A 8 26.16 -10.94 -7.03
CA ASP A 8 25.81 -10.34 -8.32
C ASP A 8 25.45 -11.43 -9.33
N GLN A 9 26.09 -12.60 -9.22
CA GLN A 9 25.74 -13.78 -10.01
C GLN A 9 24.34 -14.30 -9.67
N ILE A 10 23.98 -14.36 -8.40
CA ILE A 10 22.63 -14.79 -7.98
C ILE A 10 21.60 -13.76 -8.45
N LEU A 11 21.86 -12.48 -8.25
CA LEU A 11 20.98 -11.40 -8.70
C LEU A 11 20.76 -11.44 -10.22
N GLU A 12 21.84 -11.63 -10.99
CA GLU A 12 21.75 -11.78 -12.44
C GLU A 12 20.92 -13.00 -12.84
N VAL A 13 21.11 -14.14 -12.16
CA VAL A 13 20.30 -15.34 -12.44
C VAL A 13 18.83 -15.10 -12.12
N CYS A 14 18.49 -14.48 -10.99
CA CYS A 14 17.11 -14.12 -10.66
C CYS A 14 16.48 -13.28 -11.78
N TYR A 15 17.15 -12.23 -12.25
CA TYR A 15 16.59 -11.39 -13.31
C TYR A 15 16.53 -12.10 -14.67
N LYS A 16 17.53 -12.93 -15.02
CA LYS A 16 17.49 -13.78 -16.23
C LYS A 16 16.33 -14.76 -16.23
N THR A 17 15.95 -15.29 -15.07
CA THR A 17 14.83 -16.23 -14.93
C THR A 17 13.47 -15.53 -14.80
N GLY A 18 13.43 -14.19 -14.86
CA GLY A 18 12.20 -13.41 -14.86
C GLY A 18 11.69 -12.99 -13.48
N VAL A 19 12.48 -13.19 -12.42
CA VAL A 19 12.14 -12.70 -11.07
C VAL A 19 11.98 -11.19 -11.11
N LYS A 20 10.82 -10.70 -10.65
CA LYS A 20 10.48 -9.27 -10.71
C LYS A 20 11.04 -8.46 -9.56
N VAL A 21 11.12 -9.06 -8.37
CA VAL A 21 11.56 -8.38 -7.16
C VAL A 21 12.53 -9.27 -6.41
N VAL A 22 13.67 -8.71 -6.03
CA VAL A 22 14.64 -9.33 -5.13
C VAL A 22 14.80 -8.43 -3.92
N THR A 23 14.67 -8.98 -2.71
CA THR A 23 14.84 -8.24 -1.46
C THR A 23 16.04 -8.81 -0.70
N VAL A 24 17.01 -7.96 -0.35
CA VAL A 24 18.23 -8.36 0.37
C VAL A 24 18.30 -7.71 1.75
N PHE A 25 18.66 -8.49 2.77
CA PHE A 25 18.87 -7.97 4.12
C PHE A 25 20.32 -7.51 4.31
N ALA A 26 20.58 -6.22 4.18
CA ALA A 26 21.94 -5.69 4.21
C ALA A 26 22.40 -5.30 5.64
N PHE A 27 21.54 -4.66 6.43
CA PHE A 27 21.87 -4.24 7.79
C PHE A 27 20.63 -4.15 8.66
N ALA A 28 20.65 -4.83 9.81
CA ALA A 28 19.54 -4.79 10.77
C ALA A 28 19.66 -3.58 11.71
N ILE A 29 18.56 -3.02 12.16
CA ILE A 29 18.57 -1.96 13.20
C ILE A 29 19.29 -2.47 14.46
N GLU A 30 19.09 -3.74 14.83
CA GLU A 30 19.74 -4.36 15.98
C GLU A 30 21.27 -4.45 15.83
N ASN A 31 21.82 -4.31 14.62
CA ASN A 31 23.27 -4.31 14.41
C ASN A 31 23.93 -3.05 14.97
N PHE A 32 23.19 -1.97 15.26
CA PHE A 32 23.73 -0.82 16.00
C PHE A 32 24.11 -1.14 17.45
N ASN A 33 23.66 -2.27 18.01
CA ASN A 33 24.08 -2.71 19.34
C ASN A 33 25.48 -3.36 19.36
N ARG A 34 26.13 -3.49 18.20
CA ARG A 34 27.49 -4.03 18.08
C ARG A 34 28.54 -2.96 18.42
N PRO A 35 29.81 -3.34 18.68
CA PRO A 35 30.87 -2.37 18.93
C PRO A 35 30.99 -1.33 17.79
N GLN A 36 31.21 -0.06 18.14
CA GLN A 36 31.26 1.05 17.19
C GLN A 36 32.15 0.79 15.97
N ARG A 37 33.35 0.24 16.18
CA ARG A 37 34.30 -0.14 15.10
C ARG A 37 33.70 -1.13 14.09
N GLU A 38 32.83 -2.03 14.53
CA GLU A 38 32.18 -3.02 13.67
C GLU A 38 31.04 -2.37 12.89
N VAL A 39 30.25 -1.51 13.53
CA VAL A 39 29.21 -0.72 12.87
C VAL A 39 29.82 0.17 11.78
N GLU A 40 30.92 0.87 12.07
CA GLU A 40 31.65 1.69 11.10
C GLU A 40 32.17 0.85 9.92
N GLY A 41 32.74 -0.33 10.20
CA GLY A 41 33.18 -1.26 9.18
C GLY A 41 32.04 -1.75 8.27
N LEU A 42 30.87 -2.04 8.85
CA LEU A 42 29.68 -2.46 8.10
C LEU A 42 29.12 -1.32 7.24
N MET A 43 29.11 -0.08 7.75
CA MET A 43 28.68 1.09 6.98
C MET A 43 29.63 1.37 5.81
N LEU A 44 30.95 1.24 6.02
CA LEU A 44 31.95 1.35 4.96
C LEU A 44 31.80 0.24 3.91
N LEU A 45 31.50 -0.99 4.35
CA LEU A 45 31.22 -2.10 3.46
C LEU A 45 29.96 -1.84 2.62
N ALA A 46 28.88 -1.35 3.24
CA ALA A 46 27.65 -0.97 2.55
C ALA A 46 27.91 0.11 1.50
N LYS A 47 28.64 1.17 1.85
CA LYS A 47 29.06 2.24 0.93
C LYS A 47 29.85 1.69 -0.27
N THR A 48 30.82 0.81 0.00
CA THR A 48 31.64 0.19 -1.04
C THR A 48 30.79 -0.68 -1.96
N LYS A 49 29.86 -1.47 -1.42
CA LYS A 49 28.99 -2.36 -2.20
C LYS A 49 27.97 -1.61 -3.03
N LEU A 50 27.35 -0.56 -2.49
CA LEU A 50 26.47 0.32 -3.26
C LEU A 50 27.23 1.00 -4.41
N SER A 51 28.45 1.48 -4.14
CA SER A 51 29.30 2.07 -5.18
C SER A 51 29.66 1.07 -6.27
N GLN A 52 30.02 -0.16 -5.90
CA GLN A 52 30.31 -1.24 -6.85
C GLN A 52 29.09 -1.59 -7.69
N LEU A 53 27.91 -1.73 -7.07
CA LEU A 53 26.66 -2.04 -7.75
C LEU A 53 26.29 -0.96 -8.78
N MET A 54 26.56 0.31 -8.47
CA MET A 54 26.35 1.42 -9.41
C MET A 54 27.40 1.49 -10.52
N GLN A 55 28.68 1.26 -10.21
CA GLN A 55 29.78 1.33 -11.19
C GLN A 55 29.76 0.15 -12.16
N HIS A 56 29.44 -1.04 -11.66
CA HIS A 56 29.22 -2.25 -12.44
C HIS A 56 27.75 -2.39 -12.86
N GLY A 57 27.03 -1.26 -12.97
CA GLY A 57 25.60 -1.13 -13.25
C GLY A 57 25.08 -1.81 -14.52
N GLU A 58 25.91 -2.56 -15.24
CA GLU A 58 25.49 -3.45 -16.30
C GLU A 58 24.30 -4.32 -15.87
N VAL A 59 24.28 -4.89 -14.66
CA VAL A 59 23.16 -5.77 -14.27
C VAL A 59 21.87 -4.97 -14.10
N LEU A 60 21.91 -3.87 -13.35
CA LEU A 60 20.70 -3.07 -13.10
C LEU A 60 20.18 -2.42 -14.37
N ASP A 61 21.06 -1.89 -15.22
CA ASP A 61 20.68 -1.26 -16.48
C ASP A 61 20.22 -2.32 -17.50
N ARG A 62 20.92 -3.46 -17.61
CA ARG A 62 20.58 -4.56 -18.55
C ARG A 62 19.19 -5.15 -18.28
N TYR A 63 18.82 -5.30 -17.02
CA TYR A 63 17.51 -5.85 -16.65
C TYR A 63 16.48 -4.78 -16.30
N GLY A 64 16.84 -3.50 -16.40
CA GLY A 64 15.98 -2.39 -15.99
C GLY A 64 15.49 -2.55 -14.56
N ALA A 65 16.38 -2.88 -13.63
CA ALA A 65 16.09 -3.00 -12.22
C ALA A 65 16.20 -1.64 -11.52
N ARG A 66 15.17 -1.25 -10.77
CA ARG A 66 15.20 -0.07 -9.88
C ARG A 66 15.58 -0.45 -8.47
N ILE A 67 16.39 0.37 -7.80
CA ILE A 67 16.73 0.18 -6.39
C ILE A 67 15.68 0.88 -5.53
N LYS A 68 15.16 0.17 -4.53
CA LYS A 68 14.43 0.73 -3.40
C LYS A 68 15.20 0.47 -2.11
N ILE A 69 15.16 1.41 -1.18
CA ILE A 69 15.82 1.30 0.13
C ILE A 69 14.73 1.18 1.17
N CYS A 70 14.69 0.05 1.85
CA CYS A 70 13.69 -0.26 2.85
C CYS A 70 14.35 -0.13 4.23
N GLY A 71 14.01 0.89 5.01
CA GLY A 71 14.61 1.07 6.34
C GLY A 71 14.69 2.52 6.80
N LYS A 72 15.28 2.68 7.99
CA LYS A 72 15.44 3.99 8.66
C LYS A 72 16.61 4.77 8.09
N ARG A 73 16.31 5.61 7.10
CA ARG A 73 17.28 6.48 6.45
C ARG A 73 17.97 7.44 7.41
N GLU A 74 17.27 7.91 8.46
CA GLU A 74 17.85 8.78 9.48
C GLU A 74 18.99 8.13 10.29
N LEU A 75 19.10 6.81 10.31
CA LEU A 75 20.19 6.09 10.99
C LEU A 75 21.42 5.89 10.10
N ILE A 76 21.34 6.26 8.81
CA ILE A 76 22.44 6.11 7.86
C ILE A 76 23.38 7.32 7.99
N PRO A 77 24.70 7.11 8.13
CA PRO A 77 25.66 8.20 8.07
C PRO A 77 25.53 9.01 6.77
N LYS A 78 25.63 10.35 6.86
CA LYS A 78 25.37 11.25 5.72
C LYS A 78 26.19 10.92 4.47
N ASP A 79 27.44 10.50 4.67
CA ASP A 79 28.36 10.15 3.59
C ASP A 79 28.01 8.82 2.92
N VAL A 80 27.24 7.95 3.56
CA VAL A 80 26.67 6.72 2.98
C VAL A 80 25.31 7.04 2.34
N LEU A 81 24.50 7.88 2.99
CA LEU A 81 23.19 8.28 2.50
C LEU A 81 23.27 8.95 1.11
N GLU A 82 24.30 9.74 0.85
CA GLU A 82 24.54 10.33 -0.48
C GLU A 82 24.67 9.25 -1.59
N TYR A 83 25.36 8.14 -1.30
CA TYR A 83 25.48 7.03 -2.27
C TYR A 83 24.16 6.28 -2.42
N VAL A 84 23.43 6.12 -1.32
CA VAL A 84 22.09 5.54 -1.32
C VAL A 84 21.14 6.37 -2.19
N ASP A 85 21.10 7.69 -2.01
CA ASP A 85 20.28 8.62 -2.80
C ASP A 85 20.65 8.54 -4.29
N ARG A 86 21.93 8.59 -4.61
CA ARG A 86 22.41 8.47 -5.99
C ARG A 86 22.02 7.13 -6.64
N ALA A 87 22.08 6.03 -5.90
CA ALA A 87 21.70 4.70 -6.39
C ALA A 87 20.20 4.62 -6.69
N VAL A 88 19.36 5.16 -5.81
CA VAL A 88 17.90 5.22 -6.01
C VAL A 88 17.55 6.13 -7.19
N GLU A 89 18.12 7.33 -7.24
CA GLU A 89 17.81 8.33 -8.27
C GLU A 89 18.21 7.84 -9.67
N SER A 90 19.44 7.31 -9.82
CA SER A 90 19.95 6.82 -11.10
C SER A 90 19.14 5.66 -11.68
N THR A 91 18.47 4.88 -10.82
CA THR A 91 17.67 3.72 -11.24
C THR A 91 16.16 3.97 -11.15
N SER A 92 15.72 5.19 -10.81
CA SER A 92 14.31 5.54 -10.58
C SER A 92 13.40 5.33 -11.80
N LYS A 93 13.95 5.50 -13.00
CA LYS A 93 13.23 5.35 -14.28
C LYS A 93 13.10 3.90 -14.74
N ASN A 94 13.78 2.98 -14.06
CA ASN A 94 13.77 1.57 -14.40
C ASN A 94 12.43 0.93 -13.96
N THR A 95 11.85 0.11 -14.83
CA THR A 95 10.52 -0.49 -14.63
C THR A 95 10.49 -2.01 -14.83
N GLY A 96 11.62 -2.62 -15.21
CA GLY A 96 11.71 -4.05 -15.53
C GLY A 96 11.68 -4.95 -14.30
N ALA A 97 12.42 -4.57 -13.25
CA ALA A 97 12.53 -5.29 -11.99
C ALA A 97 12.79 -4.34 -10.80
N VAL A 98 12.79 -4.88 -9.59
CA VAL A 98 13.07 -4.14 -8.34
C VAL A 98 14.14 -4.88 -7.52
N LEU A 99 15.07 -4.12 -6.96
CA LEU A 99 15.98 -4.56 -5.92
C LEU A 99 15.68 -3.78 -4.64
N ASN A 100 15.07 -4.43 -3.66
CA ASN A 100 14.85 -3.88 -2.33
C ASN A 100 16.08 -4.15 -1.47
N ILE A 101 16.72 -3.09 -0.97
CA ILE A 101 17.85 -3.19 -0.05
C ILE A 101 17.38 -2.76 1.34
N CYS A 102 17.30 -3.72 2.25
CA CYS A 102 16.85 -3.49 3.62
C CYS A 102 18.02 -2.96 4.49
N PHE A 103 18.03 -1.64 4.75
CA PHE A 103 19.18 -0.92 5.30
C PHE A 103 18.83 0.46 5.90
N PRO A 104 19.09 0.71 7.19
CA PRO A 104 18.93 -0.20 8.33
C PRO A 104 17.47 -0.61 8.51
N TYR A 105 17.21 -1.90 8.62
CA TYR A 105 15.85 -2.44 8.59
C TYR A 105 15.51 -3.28 9.82
N GLY A 106 14.23 -3.27 10.19
CA GLY A 106 13.61 -4.24 11.11
C GLY A 106 12.10 -4.29 10.83
N SER A 107 11.51 -5.48 10.76
CA SER A 107 10.13 -5.65 10.31
C SER A 107 9.12 -5.07 11.30
N ARG A 108 9.37 -5.22 12.61
CA ARG A 108 8.55 -4.55 13.63
C ARG A 108 8.58 -3.03 13.52
N GLU A 109 9.72 -2.47 13.14
CA GLU A 109 9.82 -1.04 12.92
C GLU A 109 9.09 -0.62 11.64
N GLU A 110 9.22 -1.39 10.55
CA GLU A 110 8.45 -1.16 9.32
C GLU A 110 6.94 -1.18 9.60
N MET A 111 6.44 -2.16 10.35
CA MET A 111 5.03 -2.23 10.75
C MET A 111 4.61 -1.04 11.60
N THR A 112 5.47 -0.61 12.54
CA THR A 112 5.21 0.57 13.37
C THR A 112 5.16 1.84 12.52
N HIS A 113 6.06 1.97 11.55
CA HIS A 113 6.06 3.05 10.57
C HIS A 113 4.76 3.05 9.74
N ALA A 114 4.36 1.91 9.19
CA ALA A 114 3.14 1.79 8.38
C ALA A 114 1.88 2.20 9.16
N VAL A 115 1.76 1.75 10.42
CA VAL A 115 0.66 2.16 11.30
C VAL A 115 0.69 3.66 11.57
N ARG A 116 1.87 4.23 11.87
CA ARG A 116 2.00 5.67 12.13
C ARG A 116 1.62 6.50 10.90
N THR A 117 2.06 6.09 9.71
CA THR A 117 1.73 6.76 8.45
C THR A 117 0.22 6.65 8.15
N THR A 118 -0.38 5.48 8.36
CA THR A 118 -1.83 5.30 8.21
C THR A 118 -2.60 6.27 9.13
N VAL A 119 -2.19 6.38 10.40
CA VAL A 119 -2.80 7.31 11.34
C VAL A 119 -2.60 8.76 10.89
N GLN A 120 -1.40 9.13 10.43
CA GLN A 120 -1.10 10.46 9.90
C GLN A 120 -2.05 10.82 8.75
N ASP A 121 -2.23 9.92 7.79
CA ASP A 121 -3.08 10.13 6.62
C ASP A 121 -4.55 10.30 7.01
N TYR A 122 -5.02 9.52 7.99
CA TYR A 122 -6.38 9.63 8.53
C TYR A 122 -6.60 10.92 9.36
N LEU A 123 -5.54 11.48 9.94
CA LEU A 123 -5.59 12.76 10.64
C LEU A 123 -5.46 13.96 9.70
N THR A 124 -4.94 13.78 8.49
CA THR A 124 -4.95 14.84 7.48
C THR A 124 -6.30 14.95 6.80
N ALA A 125 -6.87 16.16 6.74
CA ALA A 125 -8.11 16.39 6.02
C ALA A 125 -7.91 15.99 4.54
N PRO A 126 -8.82 15.20 3.94
CA PRO A 126 -8.65 14.81 2.55
C PRO A 126 -8.53 16.07 1.67
N PRO A 127 -7.61 16.09 0.69
CA PRO A 127 -7.50 17.22 -0.21
C PRO A 127 -8.88 17.49 -0.85
N PRO A 128 -9.26 18.76 -1.07
CA PRO A 128 -10.56 19.07 -1.67
C PRO A 128 -10.66 18.30 -2.99
N LYS A 129 -11.65 17.41 -3.09
CA LYS A 129 -11.95 16.74 -4.34
C LYS A 129 -12.29 17.84 -5.34
N ASN A 130 -11.39 18.11 -6.28
CA ASN A 130 -11.69 18.90 -7.47
C ASN A 130 -12.74 18.10 -8.26
N SER A 131 -14.01 18.20 -7.88
CA SER A 131 -15.07 17.67 -8.71
C SER A 131 -15.00 18.45 -10.02
N THR A 132 -14.70 17.75 -11.10
CA THR A 132 -14.79 18.22 -12.50
C THR A 132 -16.18 18.71 -12.88
N PHE A 133 -17.13 18.66 -11.95
CA PHE A 133 -18.50 19.08 -12.09
C PHE A 133 -18.71 20.49 -11.54
N SER A 134 -18.37 21.48 -12.36
CA SER A 134 -18.78 22.86 -12.11
C SER A 134 -20.30 22.97 -12.28
N GLN A 135 -21.03 23.30 -11.19
CA GLN A 135 -22.46 23.63 -11.25
C GLN A 135 -22.77 24.73 -12.27
N THR A 136 -21.78 25.56 -12.62
CA THR A 136 -21.85 26.57 -13.67
C THR A 136 -22.16 25.99 -15.05
N ARG A 137 -21.68 24.77 -15.37
CA ARG A 137 -22.00 24.08 -16.65
C ARG A 137 -23.43 23.56 -16.69
N ILE A 138 -23.96 23.11 -15.56
CA ILE A 138 -25.36 22.68 -15.44
C ILE A 138 -26.27 23.90 -15.65
N SER A 139 -25.97 25.00 -14.96
CA SER A 139 -26.70 26.26 -15.07
C SER A 139 -26.63 26.83 -16.49
N GLN A 140 -25.48 26.78 -17.17
CA GLN A 140 -25.33 27.21 -18.56
C GLN A 140 -26.06 26.28 -19.56
N SER A 141 -26.08 24.97 -19.33
CA SER A 141 -26.83 24.01 -20.16
C SER A 141 -28.35 24.19 -20.03
N ILE A 142 -28.84 24.49 -18.81
CA ILE A 142 -30.25 24.77 -18.57
C ILE A 142 -30.64 26.14 -19.14
N LYS A 143 -29.79 27.18 -18.99
CA LYS A 143 -30.06 28.51 -19.56
C LYS A 143 -30.02 28.52 -21.09
N SER A 144 -29.10 27.78 -21.70
CA SER A 144 -29.03 27.65 -23.17
C SER A 144 -30.18 26.85 -23.76
N LYS A 145 -30.69 25.82 -23.06
CA LYS A 145 -31.94 25.12 -23.46
C LYS A 145 -33.20 25.98 -23.33
N LYS A 146 -33.22 26.97 -22.44
CA LYS A 146 -34.31 27.96 -22.33
C LYS A 146 -34.27 29.06 -23.40
N LEU A 147 -33.14 29.26 -24.08
CA LEU A 147 -32.95 30.31 -25.08
C LEU A 147 -33.18 29.84 -26.54
N ALA A 148 -33.46 28.55 -26.75
CA ALA A 148 -33.50 27.92 -28.08
C ALA A 148 -34.91 27.50 -28.54
N ARG A 149 -35.97 28.21 -28.14
CA ARG A 149 -37.32 28.03 -28.72
C ARG A 149 -37.75 29.32 -29.41
N PRO A 150 -37.95 29.33 -30.75
CA PRO A 150 -38.63 30.41 -31.43
C PRO A 150 -40.15 30.30 -31.21
N ASP A 151 -40.77 31.47 -31.17
CA ASP A 151 -42.19 31.71 -30.94
C ASP A 151 -43.14 30.88 -31.82
N THR A 152 -44.20 30.39 -31.19
CA THR A 152 -45.52 30.31 -31.84
C THR A 152 -46.59 30.39 -30.74
N LEU A 153 -47.24 31.56 -30.66
CA LEU A 153 -48.52 31.74 -29.98
C LEU A 153 -49.64 31.17 -30.88
N PRO A 154 -50.70 30.59 -30.30
CA PRO A 154 -51.95 31.36 -30.16
C PRO A 154 -52.62 31.13 -28.78
N SER A 155 -53.06 32.19 -28.10
CA SER A 155 -54.42 32.77 -28.07
C SER A 155 -55.19 32.38 -26.81
N ILE A 156 -55.86 33.41 -26.28
CA ILE A 156 -56.53 33.57 -24.99
C ILE A 156 -57.80 32.69 -24.88
N ASP A 157 -58.08 32.12 -23.70
CA ASP A 157 -59.35 32.39 -23.00
C ASP A 157 -59.45 31.85 -21.55
N GLU A 158 -59.95 32.77 -20.72
CA GLU A 158 -60.83 32.68 -19.54
C GLU A 158 -60.54 31.83 -18.28
N THR A 159 -61.17 32.32 -17.21
CA THR A 159 -60.89 32.18 -15.78
C THR A 159 -61.87 31.18 -15.11
N PRO A 160 -61.93 31.05 -13.76
CA PRO A 160 -61.75 29.80 -13.04
C PRO A 160 -63.05 29.09 -12.61
N SER A 161 -62.94 27.85 -12.14
CA SER A 161 -64.04 27.20 -11.40
C SER A 161 -63.55 26.32 -10.25
N ARG A 162 -63.96 26.75 -9.05
CA ARG A 162 -64.01 26.10 -7.74
C ARG A 162 -65.19 25.11 -7.70
N VAL A 163 -64.98 23.90 -7.18
CA VAL A 163 -65.99 22.98 -6.56
C VAL A 163 -65.17 22.05 -5.65
N GLU A 164 -65.13 22.15 -4.32
CA GLU A 164 -66.11 21.82 -3.26
C GLU A 164 -66.59 20.35 -3.16
N GLN A 165 -66.38 19.80 -1.95
CA GLN A 165 -67.18 18.82 -1.18
C GLN A 165 -67.20 17.33 -1.56
N SER A 166 -66.75 16.50 -0.61
CA SER A 166 -67.57 15.60 0.24
C SER A 166 -66.60 14.67 1.01
N GLY A 167 -66.60 14.49 2.34
CA GLY A 167 -67.69 14.56 3.30
C GLY A 167 -68.40 13.22 3.41
N HIS A 168 -67.86 12.26 4.18
CA HIS A 168 -68.70 11.27 4.88
C HIS A 168 -68.04 10.69 6.12
N ASP A 169 -68.86 10.66 7.17
CA ASP A 169 -68.62 10.33 8.56
C ASP A 169 -68.56 8.81 8.83
N GLY A 170 -68.04 8.44 10.00
CA GLY A 170 -68.09 7.09 10.54
C GLY A 170 -67.54 7.01 11.97
N ASP A 171 -68.42 7.29 12.91
CA ASP A 171 -68.28 7.35 14.38
C ASP A 171 -67.74 6.06 15.04
N GLY A 172 -67.14 6.20 16.23
CA GLY A 172 -66.77 5.07 17.10
C GLY A 172 -65.92 5.47 18.30
N ALA A 173 -66.58 5.87 19.39
CA ALA A 173 -66.04 6.26 20.69
C ALA A 173 -65.19 5.18 21.38
N ASP A 174 -64.24 5.61 22.21
CA ASP A 174 -64.22 5.25 23.64
C ASP A 174 -63.19 6.05 24.45
N ASP A 175 -63.45 6.06 25.75
CA ASP A 175 -63.20 7.10 26.75
C ASP A 175 -61.79 7.16 27.40
N SER A 176 -61.49 8.37 27.86
CA SER A 176 -60.89 8.75 29.16
C SER A 176 -59.46 8.28 29.54
N VAL A 177 -58.55 9.26 29.73
CA VAL A 177 -58.19 9.76 31.07
C VAL A 177 -57.49 11.12 31.01
N SER A 178 -57.98 12.03 31.85
CA SER A 178 -57.46 13.37 32.12
C SER A 178 -56.31 13.32 33.14
N SER A 179 -55.27 14.14 32.94
CA SER A 179 -54.55 14.81 34.03
C SER A 179 -53.75 16.01 33.50
N THR A 180 -54.18 17.18 33.96
CA THR A 180 -53.65 18.53 33.77
C THR A 180 -52.27 18.73 34.38
N ALA A 181 -51.39 19.48 33.70
CA ALA A 181 -50.36 20.32 34.33
C ALA A 181 -50.01 21.51 33.43
N SER A 182 -49.97 22.69 34.04
CA SER A 182 -50.01 24.00 33.42
C SER A 182 -48.73 24.48 32.74
N THR A 183 -48.95 25.33 31.74
CA THR A 183 -48.06 26.18 30.92
C THR A 183 -46.80 26.79 31.55
N LEU A 184 -45.70 26.81 30.77
CA LEU A 184 -44.80 27.96 30.64
C LEU A 184 -44.11 27.92 29.26
N HIS A 185 -44.57 28.77 28.34
CA HIS A 185 -43.93 29.05 27.06
C HIS A 185 -42.70 29.93 27.28
N LEU A 186 -41.54 29.53 26.74
CA LEU A 186 -40.40 30.41 26.49
C LEU A 186 -40.33 30.68 24.97
N PRO A 187 -40.08 31.92 24.53
CA PRO A 187 -40.00 32.23 23.11
C PRO A 187 -38.70 31.71 22.48
N ASP A 188 -38.84 31.02 21.35
CA ASP A 188 -37.73 30.55 20.51
C ASP A 188 -36.83 31.71 20.08
N THR A 189 -35.56 31.62 20.48
CA THR A 189 -34.51 32.50 19.97
C THR A 189 -33.92 31.84 18.72
N PRO A 190 -33.91 32.49 17.53
CA PRO A 190 -33.36 31.88 16.33
C PRO A 190 -31.84 31.72 16.48
N SER A 191 -31.38 30.48 16.63
CA SER A 191 -29.97 30.14 16.64
C SER A 191 -29.36 30.44 15.27
N ARG A 192 -28.46 31.43 15.27
CA ARG A 192 -27.56 31.77 14.18
C ARG A 192 -26.78 30.51 13.77
N PRO A 193 -26.64 30.17 12.48
CA PRO A 193 -25.86 28.99 12.09
C PRO A 193 -24.39 29.30 12.36
N SER A 194 -23.84 28.74 13.45
CA SER A 194 -22.41 28.65 13.61
C SER A 194 -21.93 27.64 12.56
N SER A 195 -21.19 28.13 11.57
CA SER A 195 -20.43 27.28 10.66
C SER A 195 -19.29 26.63 11.45
N SER A 196 -19.61 25.61 12.24
CA SER A 196 -18.60 24.71 12.77
C SER A 196 -18.07 23.93 11.57
N HIS A 197 -16.88 24.30 11.11
CA HIS A 197 -16.08 23.40 10.28
C HIS A 197 -15.75 22.18 11.14
N THR A 198 -16.67 21.22 11.18
CA THR A 198 -16.41 19.90 11.71
C THR A 198 -15.50 19.22 10.70
N THR A 199 -14.19 19.25 10.97
CA THR A 199 -13.21 18.47 10.23
C THR A 199 -13.64 17.01 10.32
N ARG A 200 -14.18 16.48 9.21
CA ARG A 200 -14.66 15.11 9.14
C ARG A 200 -13.48 14.21 8.80
N TYR A 201 -12.89 13.58 9.81
CA TYR A 201 -11.87 12.57 9.63
C TYR A 201 -12.46 11.30 9.01
N PRO A 202 -11.67 10.48 8.29
CA PRO A 202 -12.09 9.16 7.84
C PRO A 202 -12.38 8.24 9.03
N ASP A 203 -13.27 7.27 8.82
CA ASP A 203 -13.68 6.30 9.84
C ASP A 203 -12.53 5.31 10.14
N PRO A 204 -12.04 5.18 11.38
CA PRO A 204 -10.95 4.26 11.73
C PRO A 204 -11.27 2.79 11.42
N GLU A 205 -12.55 2.39 11.45
CA GLU A 205 -12.97 1.02 11.12
C GLU A 205 -12.78 0.67 9.63
N SER A 206 -12.46 1.66 8.79
CA SER A 206 -12.10 1.43 7.38
C SER A 206 -10.65 0.99 7.16
N ILE A 207 -9.82 0.98 8.20
CA ILE A 207 -8.41 0.56 8.09
C ILE A 207 -8.36 -0.97 7.94
N THR A 208 -7.73 -1.44 6.87
CA THR A 208 -7.60 -2.86 6.51
C THR A 208 -6.13 -3.31 6.52
N PRO A 209 -5.84 -4.63 6.51
CA PRO A 209 -4.48 -5.12 6.27
C PRO A 209 -3.88 -4.60 4.96
N GLU A 210 -4.69 -4.40 3.93
CA GLU A 210 -4.28 -3.81 2.66
C GLU A 210 -3.86 -2.35 2.86
N THR A 211 -4.61 -1.58 3.66
CA THR A 211 -4.21 -0.21 4.04
C THR A 211 -2.83 -0.19 4.70
N LEU A 212 -2.52 -1.14 5.58
CA LEU A 212 -1.18 -1.22 6.18
C LEU A 212 -0.12 -1.66 5.17
N THR A 213 -0.44 -2.62 4.30
CA THR A 213 0.45 -3.10 3.23
C THR A 213 0.87 -1.98 2.29
N ASP A 214 -0.07 -1.10 1.93
CA ASP A 214 0.19 0.07 1.08
C ASP A 214 1.14 1.08 1.73
N HIS A 215 1.29 1.06 3.05
CA HIS A 215 2.22 1.90 3.82
C HIS A 215 3.52 1.20 4.24
N MET A 216 3.71 -0.08 3.89
CA MET A 216 4.99 -0.79 4.08
C MET A 216 6.04 -0.25 3.09
N TYR A 217 7.33 -0.46 3.38
CA TYR A 217 8.40 -0.03 2.47
C TYR A 217 8.39 -0.78 1.12
N THR A 218 7.78 -1.96 1.11
CA THR A 218 7.62 -2.84 -0.05
C THR A 218 6.28 -2.65 -0.76
N SER A 219 5.57 -1.55 -0.48
CA SER A 219 4.33 -1.20 -1.17
C SER A 219 4.50 -1.24 -2.70
N GLY A 220 3.50 -1.83 -3.36
CA GLY A 220 3.46 -2.08 -4.80
C GLY A 220 4.32 -3.24 -5.32
N ASP A 221 5.06 -3.94 -4.45
CA ASP A 221 5.76 -5.17 -4.82
C ASP A 221 4.79 -6.37 -4.76
N PRO A 222 5.01 -7.45 -5.55
CA PRO A 222 4.21 -8.66 -5.46
C PRO A 222 4.45 -9.40 -4.12
N PRO A 223 3.56 -10.33 -3.74
CA PRO A 223 3.76 -11.16 -2.56
C PRO A 223 5.11 -11.88 -2.53
N LEU A 224 5.63 -12.13 -1.33
CA LEU A 224 6.92 -12.81 -1.17
C LEU A 224 6.76 -14.34 -1.36
N ASP A 225 7.26 -14.87 -2.47
CA ASP A 225 7.17 -16.31 -2.76
C ASP A 225 8.19 -17.16 -1.99
N MET A 226 9.42 -16.64 -1.86
CA MET A 226 10.58 -17.37 -1.35
C MET A 226 11.38 -16.54 -0.38
N PHE A 227 11.71 -17.13 0.77
CA PHE A 227 12.62 -16.57 1.75
C PHE A 227 13.83 -17.49 1.88
N VAL A 228 15.04 -16.97 1.65
CA VAL A 228 16.27 -17.74 1.75
C VAL A 228 17.16 -17.16 2.84
N ARG A 229 17.60 -18.00 3.77
CA ARG A 229 18.55 -17.63 4.82
C ARG A 229 19.72 -18.60 4.88
N THR A 230 20.92 -18.07 4.76
CA THR A 230 22.19 -18.80 4.89
C THR A 230 22.62 -18.90 6.36
N SER A 231 23.78 -19.51 6.63
CA SER A 231 24.46 -19.71 7.94
C SER A 231 23.91 -20.83 8.84
N GLY A 232 22.92 -21.59 8.39
CA GLY A 232 22.32 -22.70 9.14
C GLY A 232 21.44 -22.27 10.32
N VAL A 233 21.14 -20.98 10.46
CA VAL A 233 20.28 -20.47 11.52
C VAL A 233 18.82 -20.47 11.05
N GLU A 234 17.94 -21.15 11.78
CA GLU A 234 16.51 -21.29 11.46
C GLU A 234 15.65 -20.26 12.21
N ARG A 235 15.70 -19.00 11.76
CA ARG A 235 14.82 -17.93 12.26
C ARG A 235 14.67 -16.83 11.20
N LEU A 236 13.70 -15.94 11.36
CA LEU A 236 13.57 -14.78 10.45
C LEU A 236 14.44 -13.59 10.87
N SER A 237 14.74 -13.45 12.17
CA SER A 237 15.52 -12.31 12.72
C SER A 237 14.93 -10.93 12.36
N ASP A 238 13.62 -10.76 12.57
CA ASP A 238 12.92 -9.49 12.30
C ASP A 238 13.03 -9.02 10.84
N PHE A 239 13.10 -9.97 9.90
CA PHE A 239 13.19 -9.71 8.47
C PHE A 239 11.89 -10.10 7.76
N MET A 240 11.23 -9.15 7.09
CA MET A 240 10.05 -9.36 6.24
C MET A 240 8.88 -10.10 6.91
N LEU A 241 8.65 -9.89 8.22
CA LEU A 241 7.65 -10.65 8.99
C LEU A 241 6.22 -10.45 8.45
N TRP A 242 5.86 -9.21 8.09
CA TRP A 242 4.55 -8.90 7.49
C TRP A 242 4.38 -9.62 6.15
N GLN A 243 5.43 -9.61 5.32
CA GLN A 243 5.39 -10.14 3.97
C GLN A 243 5.49 -11.67 3.92
N CYS A 244 6.03 -12.31 4.96
CA CYS A 244 6.19 -13.77 5.05
C CYS A 244 4.93 -14.53 5.53
N HIS A 245 3.80 -13.85 5.77
CA HIS A 245 2.73 -14.39 6.63
C HIS A 245 1.88 -15.52 6.02
N GLN A 246 1.74 -15.57 4.69
CA GLN A 246 0.81 -16.49 4.01
C GLN A 246 1.53 -17.59 3.24
N ASP A 247 1.90 -17.30 1.99
CA ASP A 247 2.30 -18.31 1.01
C ASP A 247 3.82 -18.38 0.78
N THR A 248 4.58 -17.76 1.68
CA THR A 248 6.03 -17.70 1.58
C THR A 248 6.67 -19.04 1.96
N GLN A 249 7.50 -19.57 1.06
CA GLN A 249 8.29 -20.76 1.36
C GLN A 249 9.64 -20.36 1.97
N LEU A 250 9.95 -20.94 3.13
CA LEU A 250 11.18 -20.65 3.87
C LEU A 250 12.26 -21.70 3.59
N PHE A 251 13.44 -21.24 3.18
CA PHE A 251 14.61 -22.07 2.90
C PHE A 251 15.78 -21.66 3.81
N PHE A 252 16.22 -22.59 4.66
CA PHE A 252 17.37 -22.40 5.55
C PHE A 252 18.55 -23.23 5.05
N LEU A 253 19.63 -22.55 4.66
CA LEU A 253 20.82 -23.14 4.06
C LEU A 253 21.98 -23.14 5.06
N LYS A 254 22.69 -24.25 5.15
CA LYS A 254 23.86 -24.40 6.03
C LYS A 254 25.10 -23.63 5.55
N CYS A 255 25.19 -23.28 4.26
CA CYS A 255 26.33 -22.55 3.71
C CYS A 255 26.41 -21.13 4.28
N MET A 256 27.62 -20.56 4.35
CA MET A 256 27.81 -19.16 4.74
C MET A 256 27.52 -18.24 3.55
N TRP A 257 27.14 -16.99 3.80
CA TRP A 257 26.84 -16.02 2.74
C TRP A 257 27.99 -15.83 1.73
N PRO A 258 29.28 -15.72 2.14
CA PRO A 258 30.39 -15.62 1.20
C PRO A 258 30.57 -16.85 0.29
N ASP A 259 30.04 -18.01 0.69
CA ASP A 259 30.12 -19.27 -0.06
C ASP A 259 28.82 -19.57 -0.84
N PHE A 260 27.78 -18.76 -0.67
CA PHE A 260 26.50 -18.97 -1.33
C PHE A 260 26.61 -18.65 -2.81
N ASP A 261 26.38 -19.65 -3.66
CA ASP A 261 26.52 -19.56 -5.11
C ASP A 261 25.35 -20.25 -5.83
N LEU A 262 25.43 -20.37 -7.15
CA LEU A 262 24.39 -21.02 -7.95
C LEU A 262 24.17 -22.49 -7.61
N TRP A 263 25.20 -23.21 -7.16
CA TRP A 263 25.03 -24.62 -6.77
C TRP A 263 24.21 -24.79 -5.50
N HIS A 264 24.24 -23.79 -4.62
CA HIS A 264 23.37 -23.73 -3.45
C HIS A 264 21.97 -23.21 -3.79
N PHE A 265 21.86 -22.28 -4.75
CA PHE A 265 20.59 -21.65 -5.10
C PHE A 265 19.71 -22.52 -6.02
N LEU A 266 20.30 -23.29 -6.94
CA LEU A 266 19.53 -24.15 -7.86
C LEU A 266 18.66 -25.19 -7.14
N PRO A 267 19.13 -25.93 -6.12
CA PRO A 267 18.28 -26.83 -5.35
C PRO A 267 17.08 -26.13 -4.71
N VAL A 268 17.28 -24.90 -4.20
CA VAL A 268 16.21 -24.09 -3.61
C VAL A 268 15.15 -23.74 -4.64
N LEU A 269 15.54 -23.34 -5.84
CA LEU A 269 14.61 -23.06 -6.94
C LEU A 269 13.82 -24.30 -7.36
N ILE A 270 14.49 -25.45 -7.51
CA ILE A 270 13.85 -26.71 -7.90
C ILE A 270 12.85 -27.16 -6.82
N GLU A 271 13.23 -27.07 -5.56
CA GLU A 271 12.38 -27.42 -4.44
C GLU A 271 11.14 -26.51 -4.36
N TRP A 272 11.32 -25.20 -4.54
CA TRP A 272 10.21 -24.27 -4.62
C TRP A 272 9.25 -24.60 -5.77
N GLN A 273 9.77 -24.81 -6.98
CA GLN A 273 8.95 -25.19 -8.14
C GLN A 273 8.16 -26.47 -7.90
N TRP A 274 8.79 -27.46 -7.26
CA TRP A 274 8.14 -28.71 -6.92
C TRP A 274 7.00 -28.51 -5.90
N ARG A 275 7.23 -27.72 -4.85
CA ARG A 275 6.21 -27.37 -3.84
C ARG A 275 5.04 -26.59 -4.45
N GLN A 276 5.30 -25.67 -5.38
CA GLN A 276 4.24 -24.95 -6.11
C GLN A 276 3.37 -25.91 -6.93
N LYS A 277 3.99 -26.84 -7.67
CA LYS A 277 3.25 -27.85 -8.43
C LYS A 277 2.41 -28.78 -7.55
N GLN A 278 2.84 -29.06 -6.31
CA GLN A 278 2.02 -29.80 -5.35
C GLN A 278 0.81 -28.99 -4.90
N LYS A 279 1.02 -27.73 -4.50
CA LYS A 279 -0.05 -26.82 -4.11
C LYS A 279 -1.13 -26.70 -5.21
N GLU A 280 -0.71 -26.50 -6.46
CA GLU A 280 -1.64 -26.45 -7.61
C GLU A 280 -2.45 -27.74 -7.79
N ARG A 281 -1.86 -28.91 -7.53
CA ARG A 281 -2.55 -30.20 -7.63
C ARG A 281 -3.57 -30.39 -6.53
N ASP A 282 -3.22 -29.97 -5.31
CA ASP A 282 -4.06 -30.10 -4.13
C ASP A 282 -5.26 -29.13 -4.18
N GLU A 283 -5.06 -27.93 -4.74
CA GLU A 283 -6.11 -26.95 -4.99
C GLU A 283 -7.03 -27.33 -6.16
N ASN A 284 -6.55 -28.17 -7.10
CA ASN A 284 -7.31 -28.53 -8.32
C ASN A 284 -7.44 -30.05 -8.56
N PRO A 285 -8.07 -30.81 -7.63
CA PRO A 285 -8.12 -32.27 -7.68
C PRO A 285 -8.92 -32.84 -8.86
N ARG A 286 -9.76 -32.03 -9.52
CA ARG A 286 -10.69 -32.47 -10.57
C ARG A 286 -10.05 -32.75 -11.94
N ARG A 287 -8.78 -32.38 -12.17
CA ARG A 287 -8.07 -32.68 -13.43
C ARG A 287 -7.49 -34.11 -13.48
N GLY A 288 -7.34 -34.79 -12.34
CA GLY A 288 -6.69 -36.11 -12.28
C GLY A 288 -7.58 -37.33 -12.57
N ILE A 289 -8.91 -37.17 -12.60
CA ILE A 289 -9.86 -38.30 -12.71
C ILE A 289 -10.32 -38.54 -14.17
N LYS A 290 -9.95 -37.68 -15.13
CA LYS A 290 -10.38 -37.82 -16.55
C LYS A 290 -9.38 -38.56 -17.47
N GLN A 291 -8.35 -39.18 -16.92
CA GLN A 291 -7.41 -40.02 -17.68
C GLN A 291 -7.18 -41.35 -16.94
N ARG A 292 -8.18 -42.22 -16.98
CA ARG A 292 -8.02 -43.66 -16.77
C ARG A 292 -8.84 -44.39 -17.81
#